data_AF-A0A1D6EVV6-F1
#
_entry.id   AF-A0A1D6EVV6-F1
#
_cell.length_a   1.000
_cell.length_b   1.000
_cell.length_c   1.000
_cell.angle_alpha   90.00
_cell.angle_beta   90.00
_cell.angle_gamma   90.00
#
_symmetry.space_group_name_H-M   'P 1'
#
loop_
_entity.id
_entity.type
_entity.pdbx_description
1 polymer ?
#
loop_
_entity_poly.entity_id
_entity_poly.type
_entity_poly.pdbx_seq_one_letter_code
_entity_poly.pdbx_strand_id
1 'polypeptide(L)'
;MSGRSWTIMAPLLASMLLVGLAVGSEEEEDGGGKKKPHVNHGKFKAEPWTDGHATYYGGRDGLTDTTDGGACGYKGELGKDYGTLTAAVGPSLYTNGTGCGACYELKGPKGTVVVTATNEAPPPVSGQKGEHFDLTIPAFLKIAEEKAGIVPITYRKYVN
;
A
#
# COMPACT_ATOMS: atom_id res chain seq x y z
N MET A 1 -46.02 -4.94 -58.60
CA MET A 1 -46.99 -4.49 -57.58
C MET A 1 -46.38 -3.25 -56.91
N SER A 2 -46.72 -2.02 -57.33
CA SER A 2 -47.80 -1.16 -56.79
C SER A 2 -47.76 -1.06 -55.25
N GLY A 3 -47.64 0.10 -54.59
CA GLY A 3 -47.69 1.51 -54.98
C GLY A 3 -46.99 2.38 -53.91
N ARG A 4 -46.47 3.57 -54.28
CA ARG A 4 -47.03 4.92 -53.99
C ARG A 4 -47.26 5.17 -52.48
N SER A 5 -46.35 5.85 -51.79
CA SER A 5 -46.14 7.32 -51.74
C SER A 5 -47.34 8.08 -51.17
N TRP A 6 -47.14 8.73 -50.01
CA TRP A 6 -47.54 10.13 -49.79
C TRP A 6 -46.71 10.79 -48.67
N THR A 7 -45.94 11.78 -49.10
CA THR A 7 -45.29 12.88 -48.37
C THR A 7 -46.29 13.95 -47.94
N ILE A 8 -46.15 14.54 -46.74
CA ILE A 8 -46.46 15.96 -46.43
C ILE A 8 -45.58 16.39 -45.21
N MET A 9 -44.43 17.07 -45.40
CA MET A 9 -44.14 18.53 -45.19
C MET A 9 -44.28 19.01 -43.71
N ALA A 10 -43.20 19.26 -42.94
CA ALA A 10 -42.37 20.51 -42.80
C ALA A 10 -43.06 21.63 -41.96
N PRO A 11 -42.41 22.69 -41.37
CA PRO A 11 -40.99 23.11 -41.38
C PRO A 11 -40.43 23.82 -40.09
N LEU A 12 -39.13 24.17 -40.13
CA LEU A 12 -38.44 25.40 -39.65
C LEU A 12 -38.60 25.93 -38.21
N LEU A 13 -37.49 25.95 -37.48
CA LEU A 13 -36.98 27.18 -36.84
C LEU A 13 -35.46 27.26 -37.04
N ALA A 14 -35.05 28.25 -37.83
CA ALA A 14 -33.66 28.64 -38.01
C ALA A 14 -33.22 29.54 -36.86
N SER A 15 -31.96 29.42 -36.42
CA SER A 15 -31.15 30.62 -36.16
C SER A 15 -29.66 30.29 -36.19
N MET A 16 -29.00 30.90 -37.17
CA MET A 16 -27.57 31.04 -37.31
C MET A 16 -27.03 32.14 -36.37
N LEU A 17 -25.70 32.12 -36.16
CA LEU A 17 -24.80 33.16 -35.61
C LEU A 17 -24.78 33.23 -34.06
N LEU A 18 -23.64 33.16 -33.37
CA LEU A 18 -22.40 33.94 -33.56
C LEU A 18 -21.14 33.17 -33.12
N VAL A 19 -20.06 33.33 -33.90
CA VAL A 19 -18.67 33.08 -33.50
C VAL A 19 -18.17 34.30 -32.70
N GLY A 20 -17.44 34.09 -31.59
CA GLY A 20 -16.63 35.17 -31.00
C GLY A 20 -16.18 35.00 -29.54
N LEU A 21 -14.92 34.59 -29.37
CA LEU A 21 -13.91 35.09 -28.41
C LEU A 21 -14.12 34.97 -26.87
N ALA A 22 -13.39 33.98 -26.33
CA ALA A 22 -12.57 33.98 -25.11
C ALA A 22 -12.85 34.98 -23.97
N VAL A 23 -13.20 34.46 -22.79
CA VAL A 23 -12.64 34.80 -21.46
C VAL A 23 -12.77 33.55 -20.58
N GLY A 24 -11.71 33.26 -19.81
CA GLY A 24 -11.64 32.10 -18.93
C GLY A 24 -12.70 32.10 -17.83
N SER A 25 -13.05 30.90 -17.39
CA SER A 25 -13.52 30.64 -16.05
C SER A 25 -12.96 29.27 -15.71
N GLU A 26 -11.93 29.29 -14.87
CA GLU A 26 -11.49 28.11 -14.14
C GLU A 26 -12.74 27.59 -13.41
N GLU A 27 -13.20 26.39 -13.76
CA GLU A 27 -14.08 25.66 -12.88
C GLU A 27 -13.22 25.24 -11.68
N GLU A 28 -13.13 26.14 -10.70
CA GLU A 28 -12.84 25.75 -9.32
C GLU A 28 -13.94 24.75 -8.94
N GLU A 29 -13.60 23.46 -8.98
CA GLU A 29 -14.30 22.50 -8.14
C GLU A 29 -14.13 23.01 -6.70
N ASP A 30 -15.19 23.65 -6.20
CA ASP A 30 -15.35 24.03 -4.80
C ASP A 30 -15.11 22.80 -3.94
N GLY A 31 -13.88 22.70 -3.45
CA GLY A 31 -13.34 21.64 -2.62
C GLY A 31 -13.94 21.66 -1.22
N GLY A 32 -15.27 21.51 -1.13
CA GLY A 32 -16.04 21.26 0.07
C GLY A 32 -15.81 19.84 0.61
N GLY A 33 -14.57 19.41 0.72
CA GLY A 33 -14.20 18.17 1.40
C GLY A 33 -14.56 18.30 2.88
N LYS A 34 -15.64 17.63 3.31
CA LYS A 34 -15.95 17.44 4.73
C LYS A 34 -14.66 17.00 5.44
N LYS A 35 -14.12 17.85 6.31
CA LYS A 35 -12.94 17.54 7.11
C LYS A 35 -13.23 16.27 7.89
N LYS A 36 -12.62 15.15 7.50
CA LYS A 36 -12.77 13.89 8.22
C LYS A 36 -12.35 14.16 9.68
N PRO A 37 -13.15 13.78 10.68
CA PRO A 37 -12.76 13.96 12.07
C PRO A 37 -11.40 13.29 12.29
N HIS A 38 -10.43 14.06 12.77
CA HIS A 38 -9.14 13.50 13.16
C HIS A 38 -9.38 12.67 14.43
N VAL A 39 -9.21 11.37 14.34
CA VAL A 39 -9.31 10.49 15.50
C VAL A 39 -7.94 10.46 16.15
N ASN A 40 -7.84 10.80 17.45
CA ASN A 40 -6.59 10.71 18.17
C ASN A 40 -6.31 9.25 18.52
N HIS A 41 -5.38 8.62 17.79
CA HIS A 41 -5.01 7.22 17.97
C HIS A 41 -4.00 6.98 19.11
N GLY A 42 -3.84 7.93 20.04
CA GLY A 42 -2.83 7.85 21.10
C GLY A 42 -1.45 8.36 20.66
N LYS A 43 -0.49 8.37 21.60
CA LYS A 43 0.90 8.73 21.32
C LYS A 43 1.72 7.45 21.16
N PHE A 44 1.97 7.05 19.92
CA PHE A 44 2.90 5.96 19.64
C PHE A 44 4.31 6.36 20.06
N LYS A 45 4.93 5.56 20.92
CA LYS A 45 6.36 5.64 21.21
C LYS A 45 7.10 4.66 20.32
N ALA A 46 8.34 4.96 20.00
CA ALA A 46 9.20 4.04 19.27
C ALA A 46 10.32 3.54 20.20
N GLU A 47 10.60 2.25 20.15
CA GLU A 47 11.74 1.65 20.83
C GLU A 47 13.07 2.16 20.22
N PRO A 48 14.21 1.95 20.91
CA PRO A 48 15.53 2.18 20.33
C PRO A 48 15.74 1.41 19.01
N TRP A 49 16.64 1.91 18.17
CA TRP A 49 17.03 1.23 16.95
C TRP A 49 17.86 -0.02 17.26
N THR A 50 17.58 -1.10 16.52
CA THR A 50 18.27 -2.39 16.60
C THR A 50 18.73 -2.79 15.21
N ASP A 51 19.89 -3.45 15.12
CA ASP A 51 20.41 -3.98 13.87
C ASP A 51 19.64 -5.23 13.41
N GLY A 52 19.47 -5.38 12.10
CA GLY A 52 18.91 -6.57 11.48
C GLY A 52 19.26 -6.65 10.01
N HIS A 53 18.57 -7.54 9.29
CA HIS A 53 18.66 -7.64 7.84
C HIS A 53 17.28 -7.90 7.25
N ALA A 54 17.12 -7.50 6.00
CA ALA A 54 15.90 -7.71 5.24
C ALA A 54 16.15 -8.48 3.95
N THR A 55 15.21 -9.38 3.64
CA THR A 55 15.01 -9.99 2.31
C THR A 55 13.61 -9.64 1.81
N TYR A 56 13.16 -10.31 0.76
CA TYR A 56 11.80 -10.18 0.28
C TYR A 56 11.18 -11.51 -0.17
N TYR A 57 9.84 -11.54 -0.13
CA TYR A 57 9.02 -12.67 -0.56
C TYR A 57 7.70 -12.23 -1.22
N GLY A 58 6.98 -13.19 -1.78
CA GLY A 58 5.67 -13.02 -2.39
C GLY A 58 5.69 -12.39 -3.78
N GLY A 59 4.51 -12.13 -4.32
CA GLY A 59 4.31 -11.52 -5.64
C GLY A 59 4.64 -10.02 -5.67
N ARG A 60 4.88 -9.48 -6.88
CA ARG A 60 5.13 -8.05 -7.10
C ARG A 60 3.92 -7.16 -6.77
N ASP A 61 2.73 -7.75 -6.73
CA ASP A 61 1.50 -7.10 -6.27
C ASP A 61 1.48 -6.87 -4.75
N GLY A 62 2.37 -7.53 -3.99
CA GLY A 62 2.44 -7.48 -2.54
C GLY A 62 1.29 -8.16 -1.82
N LEU A 63 0.49 -8.97 -2.53
CA LEU A 63 -0.68 -9.67 -2.00
C LEU A 63 -0.55 -11.18 -2.18
N THR A 64 -0.01 -11.62 -3.32
CA THR A 64 0.16 -13.04 -3.64
C THR A 64 1.19 -13.68 -2.71
N ASP A 65 0.79 -14.74 -2.00
CA ASP A 65 1.61 -15.52 -1.06
C ASP A 65 2.23 -14.69 0.08
N THR A 66 1.48 -13.73 0.64
CA THR A 66 1.96 -12.81 1.70
C THR A 66 1.19 -12.92 3.02
N THR A 67 0.22 -12.04 3.26
CA THR A 67 -0.51 -11.91 4.53
C THR A 67 -1.66 -12.91 4.61
N ASP A 68 -2.41 -13.12 3.52
CA ASP A 68 -3.56 -14.03 3.49
C ASP A 68 -3.10 -15.49 3.62
N GLY A 69 -3.34 -16.09 4.79
CA GLY A 69 -2.92 -17.46 5.10
C GLY A 69 -1.51 -17.60 5.71
N GLY A 70 -0.85 -16.49 6.07
CA GLY A 70 0.42 -16.51 6.81
C GLY A 70 0.29 -17.00 8.26
N ALA A 71 1.41 -17.08 8.97
CA ALA A 71 1.52 -17.60 10.35
C ALA A 71 0.62 -16.85 11.36
N CYS A 72 0.33 -15.57 11.13
CA CYS A 72 -0.58 -14.80 11.98
C CYS A 72 -2.07 -15.14 11.75
N GLY A 73 -2.40 -15.96 10.77
CA GLY A 73 -3.77 -16.44 10.52
C GLY A 73 -4.73 -15.40 9.93
N TYR A 74 -4.24 -14.22 9.51
CA TYR A 74 -5.05 -13.23 8.82
C TYR A 74 -5.48 -13.77 7.45
N LYS A 75 -6.78 -13.66 7.15
CA LYS A 75 -7.36 -14.23 5.93
C LYS A 75 -8.42 -13.34 5.30
N GLY A 76 -8.68 -13.52 4.02
CA GLY A 76 -9.78 -12.85 3.32
C GLY A 76 -9.65 -11.33 3.35
N GLU A 77 -10.72 -10.62 3.68
CA GLU A 77 -10.73 -9.15 3.73
C GLU A 77 -9.76 -8.60 4.79
N LEU A 78 -9.72 -9.19 5.98
CA LEU A 78 -8.80 -8.77 7.04
C LEU A 78 -7.33 -8.89 6.59
N GLY A 79 -6.99 -9.94 5.84
CA GLY A 79 -5.64 -10.09 5.29
C GLY A 79 -5.31 -9.00 4.27
N LYS A 80 -6.29 -8.60 3.45
CA LYS A 80 -6.15 -7.55 2.43
C LYS A 80 -6.06 -6.15 3.05
N ASP A 81 -6.71 -5.93 4.18
CA ASP A 81 -6.74 -4.62 4.86
C ASP A 81 -5.37 -4.21 5.43
N TYR A 82 -4.46 -5.16 5.68
CA TYR A 82 -3.06 -4.84 6.01
C TYR A 82 -2.29 -4.25 4.81
N GLY A 83 -2.82 -4.37 3.60
CA GLY A 83 -2.21 -3.85 2.39
C GLY A 83 -0.92 -4.55 2.02
N THR A 84 -0.06 -3.84 1.30
CA THR A 84 1.15 -4.40 0.66
C THR A 84 2.44 -4.06 1.39
N LEU A 85 2.38 -3.35 2.52
CA LEU A 85 3.55 -2.96 3.31
C LEU A 85 3.61 -3.81 4.58
N THR A 86 3.84 -5.10 4.41
CA THR A 86 3.89 -6.07 5.50
C THR A 86 5.22 -6.81 5.53
N ALA A 87 5.45 -7.55 6.61
CA ALA A 87 6.64 -8.36 6.79
C ALA A 87 6.29 -9.70 7.46
N ALA A 88 7.01 -10.74 7.04
CA ALA A 88 7.25 -11.89 7.89
C ALA A 88 8.45 -11.55 8.79
N VAL A 89 8.28 -11.67 10.11
CA VAL A 89 9.32 -11.31 11.08
C VAL A 89 9.95 -12.55 11.69
N GLY A 90 11.23 -12.46 12.07
CA GLY A 90 11.96 -13.57 12.69
C GLY A 90 11.31 -14.07 13.99
N PRO A 91 11.65 -15.30 14.43
CA PRO A 91 10.96 -15.96 15.55
C PRO A 91 10.95 -15.17 16.86
N SER A 92 12.01 -14.39 17.13
CA SER A 92 12.08 -13.61 18.37
C SER A 92 11.07 -12.45 18.38
N LEU A 93 10.77 -11.87 17.21
CA LEU A 93 9.77 -10.80 17.05
C LEU A 93 8.36 -11.36 16.86
N TYR A 94 8.22 -12.49 16.16
CA TYR A 94 6.95 -13.19 16.01
C TYR A 94 6.44 -13.72 17.36
N THR A 95 7.33 -14.26 18.18
CA THR A 95 7.08 -14.74 19.55
C THR A 95 5.79 -15.58 19.65
N ASN A 96 5.72 -16.68 18.90
CA ASN A 96 4.54 -17.57 18.84
C ASN A 96 3.21 -16.82 18.55
N GLY A 97 3.27 -15.82 17.66
CA GLY A 97 2.11 -15.05 17.23
C GLY A 97 1.78 -13.83 18.10
N THR A 98 2.41 -13.67 19.27
CA THR A 98 2.17 -12.46 20.11
C THR A 98 2.70 -11.18 19.47
N GLY A 99 3.62 -11.28 18.51
CA GLY A 99 4.09 -10.17 17.69
C GLY A 99 3.20 -9.82 16.49
N CYS A 100 2.18 -10.62 16.18
CA CYS A 100 1.29 -10.36 15.05
C CYS A 100 0.57 -9.02 15.20
N GLY A 101 0.54 -8.23 14.12
CA GLY A 101 -0.03 -6.88 14.10
C GLY A 101 0.91 -5.79 14.65
N ALA A 102 2.10 -6.14 15.18
CA ALA A 102 3.07 -5.13 15.58
C ALA A 102 3.61 -4.35 14.37
N CYS A 103 3.83 -3.04 14.56
CA CYS A 103 4.37 -2.16 13.54
C CYS A 103 5.84 -1.87 13.80
N TYR A 104 6.64 -1.94 12.73
CA TYR A 104 8.07 -1.67 12.77
C TYR A 104 8.43 -0.62 11.74
N GLU A 105 9.33 0.29 12.11
CA GLU A 105 10.00 1.18 11.15
C GLU A 105 11.37 0.61 10.84
N LEU A 106 11.67 0.44 9.57
CA LEU A 106 12.93 -0.10 9.06
C LEU A 106 13.63 0.96 8.22
N LYS A 107 14.94 1.09 8.42
CA LYS A 107 15.85 1.90 7.60
C LYS A 107 16.82 0.98 6.88
N GLY A 108 16.80 1.03 5.55
CA GLY A 108 17.75 0.33 4.70
C GLY A 108 18.53 1.29 3.80
N PRO A 109 19.34 0.75 2.87
CA PRO A 109 20.27 1.53 2.07
C PRO A 109 19.65 2.65 1.23
N LYS A 110 18.37 2.53 0.84
CA LYS A 110 17.68 3.48 -0.04
C LYS A 110 16.58 4.29 0.62
N GLY A 111 16.22 3.99 1.86
CA GLY A 111 15.07 4.67 2.46
C GLY A 111 14.57 4.05 3.74
N THR A 112 13.35 4.42 4.07
CA THR A 112 12.65 3.99 5.29
C THR A 112 11.28 3.48 4.92
N VAL A 113 10.82 2.43 5.61
CA VAL A 113 9.49 1.87 5.45
C VAL A 113 8.92 1.52 6.81
N VAL A 114 7.61 1.73 6.98
CA VAL A 114 6.86 1.17 8.11
C VAL A 114 6.11 -0.05 7.61
N VAL A 115 6.25 -1.15 8.32
CA VAL A 115 5.61 -2.43 7.99
C VAL A 115 4.86 -2.97 9.19
N THR A 116 3.82 -3.75 8.92
CA THR A 116 3.13 -4.55 9.92
C THR A 116 3.60 -6.00 9.86
N ALA A 117 3.89 -6.59 11.02
CA ALA A 117 4.20 -8.01 11.14
C ALA A 117 2.92 -8.83 10.94
N THR A 118 2.86 -9.56 9.83
CA THR A 118 1.68 -10.37 9.46
C THR A 118 2.01 -11.84 9.22
N ASN A 119 3.28 -12.21 9.33
CA ASN A 119 3.75 -13.58 9.11
C ASN A 119 5.02 -13.85 9.93
N GLU A 120 5.50 -15.10 9.91
CA GLU A 120 6.75 -15.53 10.52
C GLU A 120 7.78 -15.87 9.43
N ALA A 121 8.98 -15.31 9.56
CA ALA A 121 10.11 -15.62 8.71
C ALA A 121 10.95 -16.75 9.35
N PRO A 122 11.69 -17.55 8.55
CA PRO A 122 12.64 -18.49 9.11
C PRO A 122 13.70 -17.77 9.96
N PRO A 123 14.33 -18.46 10.92
CA PRO A 123 15.44 -17.92 11.68
C PRO A 123 16.56 -17.38 10.78
N PRO A 124 17.33 -16.37 11.22
CA PRO A 124 18.52 -15.91 10.50
C PRO A 124 19.49 -17.06 10.20
N VAL A 125 20.11 -17.04 9.01
CA VAL A 125 21.14 -18.04 8.65
C VAL A 125 22.52 -17.59 9.11
N SER A 126 23.47 -18.54 9.21
CA SER A 126 24.84 -18.28 9.64
C SER A 126 25.48 -17.13 8.84
N GLY A 127 26.02 -16.13 9.56
CA GLY A 127 26.66 -14.96 8.96
C GLY A 127 25.78 -13.70 8.90
N GLN A 128 24.47 -13.81 9.12
CA GLN A 128 23.58 -12.67 9.27
C GLN A 128 23.56 -12.17 10.72
N LYS A 129 23.56 -10.85 10.92
CA LYS A 129 23.47 -10.22 12.24
C LYS A 129 22.04 -9.76 12.51
N GLY A 130 21.62 -9.90 13.76
CA GLY A 130 20.32 -9.40 14.24
C GLY A 130 19.13 -10.14 13.64
N GLU A 131 17.96 -9.51 13.75
CA GLU A 131 16.69 -10.09 13.32
C GLU A 131 16.51 -10.12 11.81
N HIS A 132 15.72 -11.10 11.37
CA HIS A 132 15.34 -11.28 9.97
C HIS A 132 13.96 -10.66 9.71
N PHE A 133 13.89 -9.76 8.74
CA PHE A 133 12.64 -9.24 8.18
C PHE A 133 12.51 -9.68 6.73
N ASP A 134 11.58 -10.59 6.44
CA ASP A 134 11.27 -10.96 5.07
C ASP A 134 10.10 -10.10 4.60
N LEU A 135 10.40 -9.09 3.78
CA LEU A 135 9.44 -8.05 3.39
C LEU A 135 8.63 -8.46 2.17
N THR A 136 7.39 -7.99 2.05
CA THR A 136 6.74 -8.05 0.75
C THR A 136 7.54 -7.25 -0.28
N ILE A 137 7.53 -7.66 -1.56
CA ILE A 137 8.28 -6.96 -2.62
C ILE A 137 8.03 -5.44 -2.60
N PRO A 138 6.78 -4.93 -2.50
CA PRO A 138 6.54 -3.48 -2.43
C PRO A 138 7.18 -2.79 -1.22
N ALA A 139 7.25 -3.46 -0.06
CA ALA A 139 7.92 -2.92 1.12
C ALA A 139 9.44 -2.93 0.97
N PHE A 140 10.03 -4.03 0.45
CA PHE A 140 11.47 -4.12 0.21
C PHE A 140 11.98 -3.04 -0.75
N LEU A 141 11.21 -2.78 -1.81
CA LEU A 141 11.54 -1.76 -2.81
C LEU A 141 11.53 -0.32 -2.25
N LYS A 142 11.00 -0.08 -1.06
CA LYS A 142 11.14 1.21 -0.36
C LYS A 142 12.52 1.42 0.25
N ILE A 143 13.26 0.35 0.51
CA ILE A 143 14.54 0.40 1.24
C ILE A 143 15.73 -0.16 0.47
N ALA A 144 15.50 -0.90 -0.63
CA ALA A 144 16.54 -1.52 -1.43
C ALA A 144 16.12 -1.77 -2.89
N GLU A 145 17.07 -2.10 -3.76
CA GLU A 145 16.75 -2.68 -5.07
C GLU A 145 16.56 -4.18 -4.92
N GLU A 146 15.58 -4.74 -5.63
CA GLU A 146 15.31 -6.19 -5.67
C GLU A 146 16.59 -7.02 -5.92
N LYS A 147 17.47 -6.58 -6.84
CA LYS A 147 18.73 -7.28 -7.16
C LYS A 147 19.71 -7.40 -5.98
N ALA A 148 19.52 -6.63 -4.90
CA ALA A 148 20.35 -6.74 -3.71
C ALA A 148 20.10 -8.06 -2.97
N GLY A 149 18.89 -8.63 -3.07
CA GLY A 149 18.50 -9.88 -2.41
C GLY A 149 18.37 -9.75 -0.90
N ILE A 150 19.49 -9.49 -0.23
CA ILE A 150 19.60 -9.26 1.20
C ILE A 150 20.27 -7.91 1.47
N VAL A 151 19.74 -7.13 2.40
CA VAL A 151 20.33 -5.86 2.83
C VAL A 151 20.41 -5.74 4.35
N PRO A 152 21.46 -5.10 4.89
CA PRO A 152 21.46 -4.70 6.29
C PRO A 152 20.41 -3.61 6.52
N ILE A 153 19.76 -3.66 7.68
CA ILE A 153 18.81 -2.65 8.13
C ILE A 153 19.06 -2.26 9.58
N THR A 154 18.50 -1.13 9.98
CA THR A 154 18.16 -0.89 11.39
C THR A 154 16.66 -0.79 11.52
N TYR A 155 16.08 -1.32 12.59
CA TYR A 155 14.65 -1.31 12.81
C TYR A 155 14.30 -0.87 14.23
N ARG A 156 13.06 -0.41 14.43
CA ARG A 156 12.49 -0.17 15.75
C ARG A 156 11.00 -0.52 15.78
N LYS A 157 10.52 -0.96 16.94
CA LYS A 157 9.10 -1.28 17.16
C LYS A 157 8.34 -0.04 17.63
N TYR A 158 7.13 0.15 17.11
CA TYR A 158 6.18 1.09 17.70
C TYR A 158 5.42 0.42 18.85
N VAL A 159 5.36 1.11 19.99
CA VAL A 159 4.62 0.71 21.19
C VAL A 159 3.60 1.79 21.55
N ASN A 160 2.43 1.36 22.00
CA ASN A 160 1.34 2.22 22.44
C ASN A 160 1.37 2.39 23.97
#